data_AF-A0A3N5RXG0-F1
#
_entry.id   AF-A0A3N5RXG0-F1
#
_cell.length_a   1.000
_cell.length_b   1.000
_cell.length_c   1.000
_cell.angle_alpha   90.00
_cell.angle_beta   90.00
_cell.angle_gamma   90.00
#
_symmetry.space_group_name_H-M   'P 1'
#
loop_
_entity.id
_entity.type
_entity.pdbx_description
1 polymer ?
#
loop_
_entity_poly.entity_id
_entity_poly.type
_entity_poly.pdbx_seq_one_letter_code
_entity_poly.pdbx_strand_id
1 'polypeptide(L)' 'MPLPPKLQEIVDDFASMAREEKIETLIAYAESLPPLPARLKEERARMQPVPECMTPVFLYGEKQPDGGIV' A
#
# COMPACT_ATOMS: atom_id res chain seq x y z
N MET A 1 14.73 -11.73 5.00
CA MET A 1 14.50 -10.62 5.94
C MET A 1 13.13 -10.81 6.55
N PRO A 2 12.98 -10.80 7.88
CA PRO A 2 11.67 -10.91 8.51
C PRO A 2 10.86 -9.62 8.28
N LEU A 3 9.54 -9.74 8.18
CA LEU A 3 8.65 -8.59 8.12
C LEU A 3 8.66 -7.85 9.46
N PRO A 4 8.49 -6.52 9.48
CA PRO A 4 8.17 -5.77 10.70
C PRO A 4 6.96 -6.39 11.43
N PRO A 5 6.94 -6.39 12.78
CA PRO A 5 5.90 -7.10 13.55
C PRO A 5 4.46 -6.78 13.15
N LYS A 6 4.16 -5.50 12.87
CA LYS A 6 2.83 -5.07 12.42
C LYS A 6 2.43 -5.65 11.06
N LEU A 7 3.39 -5.79 10.14
CA LEU A 7 3.12 -6.39 8.83
C LEU A 7 2.95 -7.90 8.96
N GLN A 8 3.70 -8.54 9.86
CA GLN A 8 3.54 -9.97 10.14
C GLN A 8 2.17 -10.27 10.73
N GLU A 9 1.69 -9.46 11.68
CA GLU A 9 0.35 -9.58 12.27
C GLU A 9 -0.75 -9.54 11.19
N ILE A 10 -0.68 -8.56 10.28
CA ILE A 10 -1.62 -8.45 9.16
C ILE A 10 -1.57 -9.70 8.27
N VAL A 11 -0.37 -10.22 7.97
CA VAL A 11 -0.22 -11.44 7.16
C VAL A 11 -0.85 -12.65 7.85
N ASP A 12 -0.63 -12.81 9.15
CA ASP A 12 -1.15 -13.93 9.93
C ASP A 12 -2.68 -13.88 10.02
N ASP A 13 -3.25 -12.68 10.21
CA ASP A 13 -4.70 -12.45 10.19
C ASP A 13 -5.30 -12.88 8.84
N PHE A 14 -4.77 -12.36 7.73
CA PHE A 14 -5.22 -12.74 6.39
C PHE A 14 -5.02 -14.23 6.12
N ALA A 15 -3.98 -14.88 6.66
CA ALA A 15 -3.76 -16.30 6.47
C ALA A 15 -4.89 -17.15 7.08
N SER A 16 -5.46 -16.70 8.21
CA SER A 16 -6.51 -17.39 8.98
C SER A 16 -7.93 -17.23 8.42
N MET A 17 -8.18 -16.20 7.60
CA MET A 17 -9.52 -15.86 7.09
C MET A 17 -10.02 -16.81 5.99
N ALA A 18 -11.35 -16.86 5.82
CA ALA A 18 -11.97 -17.48 4.64
C ALA A 18 -11.76 -16.63 3.37
N ARG A 19 -11.90 -17.21 2.18
CA ARG A 19 -11.61 -16.49 0.91
C ARG A 19 -12.46 -15.24 0.76
N GLU A 20 -13.76 -15.34 1.02
CA GLU A 20 -14.71 -14.26 0.86
C GLU A 20 -14.41 -13.12 1.84
N GLU A 21 -14.13 -13.47 3.10
CA GLU A 21 -13.72 -12.53 4.14
C GLU A 21 -12.45 -11.77 3.75
N LYS A 22 -11.41 -12.47 3.24
CA LYS A 22 -10.18 -11.80 2.77
C LYS A 22 -10.46 -10.73 1.72
N ILE A 23 -11.36 -11.00 0.78
CA ILE A 23 -11.69 -10.04 -0.29
C ILE A 23 -12.36 -8.80 0.30
N GLU A 24 -13.37 -8.99 1.16
CA GLU A 24 -14.05 -7.87 1.82
C GLU A 24 -13.08 -7.03 2.66
N THR A 25 -12.19 -7.69 3.42
CA THR A 25 -11.18 -6.99 4.22
C THR A 25 -10.18 -6.24 3.35
N LEU A 26 -9.71 -6.81 2.22
CA LEU A 26 -8.82 -6.10 1.30
C LEU A 26 -9.47 -4.85 0.71
N ILE A 27 -10.77 -4.92 0.39
CA ILE A 27 -11.54 -3.76 -0.08
C ILE A 27 -11.64 -2.70 1.02
N ALA A 28 -11.99 -3.09 2.25
CA ALA A 28 -12.05 -2.18 3.39
C ALA A 28 -10.70 -1.48 3.65
N TYR A 29 -9.58 -2.20 3.51
CA TYR A 29 -8.24 -1.61 3.59
C TYR A 29 -8.01 -0.57 2.49
N ALA A 30 -8.38 -0.88 1.24
CA ALA A 30 -8.23 0.04 0.12
C ALA A 30 -9.06 1.32 0.31
N GLU A 31 -10.27 1.21 0.86
CA GLU A 31 -11.14 2.35 1.17
C GLU A 31 -10.64 3.18 2.35
N SER A 32 -9.91 2.56 3.28
CA SER A 32 -9.32 3.26 4.43
C SER A 32 -8.06 4.08 4.10
N LEU A 33 -7.52 3.94 2.87
CA LEU A 33 -6.33 4.65 2.47
C LEU A 33 -6.55 6.17 2.50
N PRO A 34 -5.60 6.94 3.05
CA PRO A 34 -5.73 8.38 3.07
C PRO A 34 -5.74 8.94 1.65
N PRO A 35 -6.43 10.07 1.42
CA PRO A 35 -6.41 10.72 0.12
C PRO A 35 -4.98 11.17 -0.21
N LEU A 36 -4.67 11.19 -1.51
CA LEU A 36 -3.35 11.63 -1.98
C LEU A 36 -3.02 13.05 -1.45
N PRO A 37 -1.89 13.23 -0.73
CA PRO A 37 -1.49 14.54 -0.22
C PRO A 37 -1.38 15.60 -1.32
N ALA A 38 -1.72 16.85 -1.01
CA ALA A 38 -1.76 17.94 -2.01
C ALA A 38 -0.42 18.12 -2.75
N ARG A 39 0.72 18.06 -2.04
CA ARG A 39 2.07 18.14 -2.65
C ARG A 39 2.28 17.11 -3.76
N LEU A 40 1.72 15.91 -3.60
CA LEU A 40 1.90 14.82 -4.57
C LEU A 40 0.92 14.93 -5.74
N LYS A 41 -0.21 15.64 -5.58
CA LYS A 41 -1.12 15.92 -6.71
C LYS A 41 -0.46 16.81 -7.75
N GLU A 42 0.30 17.81 -7.32
CA GLU A 42 1.05 18.72 -8.19
C GLU A 42 2.26 18.03 -8.83
N GLU A 43 2.82 17.03 -8.16
CA GLU A 43 3.98 16.25 -8.60
C GLU A 43 3.63 14.95 -9.31
N ARG A 44 2.46 14.85 -9.94
CA ARG A 44 2.03 13.63 -10.66
C ARG A 44 3.05 13.14 -11.69
N ALA A 45 3.81 14.04 -12.30
CA ALA A 45 4.87 13.71 -13.26
C ALA A 45 6.09 12.99 -12.63
N ARG A 46 6.27 13.07 -11.31
CA ARG A 46 7.35 12.39 -10.57
C ARG A 46 6.95 11.01 -10.06
N MET A 47 5.67 10.66 -10.13
CA MET A 47 5.20 9.33 -9.76
C MET A 47 5.58 8.33 -10.84
N GLN A 48 6.06 7.16 -10.43
CA GLN A 48 6.43 6.11 -11.35
C GLN A 48 5.20 5.25 -11.65
N PRO A 49 4.90 4.97 -12.93
CA PRO A 49 3.85 4.03 -13.28
C PRO A 49 4.27 2.61 -12.89
N VAL A 50 3.30 1.78 -12.52
CA VAL A 50 3.48 0.36 -12.26
C VAL A 50 2.94 -0.42 -13.45
N PRO A 51 3.78 -0.74 -14.47
CA PRO A 51 3.32 -1.34 -15.71
C PRO A 51 2.74 -2.75 -15.55
N GLU A 52 3.00 -3.41 -14.43
CA GLU A 52 2.50 -4.75 -14.11
C GLU A 52 1.01 -4.76 -13.73
N CYS A 53 0.41 -3.60 -13.43
CA CYS A 53 -0.99 -3.51 -13.06
C CYS A 53 -1.91 -3.44 -14.29
N MET A 54 -3.06 -4.11 -14.21
CA MET A 54 -4.09 -4.06 -15.27
C MET A 54 -4.76 -2.69 -15.39
N THR A 55 -4.78 -1.91 -14.31
CA THR A 55 -5.26 -0.53 -14.27
C THR A 55 -4.09 0.42 -13.99
N PRO A 56 -4.16 1.69 -14.42
CA PRO A 56 -3.10 2.65 -14.14
C PRO A 56 -2.88 2.85 -12.63
N VAL A 57 -1.74 2.37 -12.14
CA VAL A 57 -1.28 2.56 -10.76
C VAL A 57 0.01 3.37 -10.78
N PHE A 58 0.13 4.28 -9.83
CA PHE A 58 1.28 5.18 -9.68
C PHE A 58 1.79 5.10 -8.25
N LEU A 59 3.12 5.02 -8.09
CA LEU A 59 3.77 5.00 -6.79
C LEU A 59 4.75 6.14 -6.66
N TYR A 60 4.87 6.63 -5.43
CA TYR A 60 5.88 7.60 -5.00
C TYR A 60 6.45 7.10 -3.68
N GLY A 61 7.76 7.06 -3.56
CA GLY A 61 8.45 6.63 -2.35
C GLY A 61 9.51 7.65 -1.96
N GLU A 62 9.45 8.11 -0.73
CA GLU A 62 10.37 9.06 -0.11
C GLU A 62 11.17 8.35 0.98
N LYS A 63 12.50 8.40 0.86
CA LYS A 63 13.38 7.77 1.84
C LYS A 63 13.54 8.68 3.06
N GLN A 64 13.29 8.13 4.24
CA GLN A 64 13.49 8.81 5.51
C GLN A 64 14.94 8.71 6.01
N PRO A 65 15.38 9.62 6.90
CA PRO A 65 16.73 9.61 7.46
C PRO A 65 17.08 8.34 8.26
N ASP A 66 16.08 7.70 8.85
CA ASP A 66 16.20 6.43 9.57
C ASP A 66 16.26 5.19 8.65
N GLY A 67 16.20 5.41 7.33
CA GLY A 67 16.19 4.35 6.32
C GLY A 67 14.81 3.81 5.96
N GLY A 68 13.73 4.33 6.56
CA GLY A 68 12.35 4.02 6.17
C GLY A 68 11.98 4.56 4.79
N ILE A 69 10.85 4.09 4.24
CA ILE A 69 10.24 4.64 3.01
C ILE A 69 8.80 5.02 3.35
N VAL A 70 8.36 6.20 2.91
CA VAL A 70 6.96 6.67 2.96
C VAL A 70 6.43 7.09 1.61
#